data_AF-A0A4P8L513-F1
#
_entry.id   AF-A0A4P8L513-F1
#
_cell.length_a   1.000
_cell.length_b   1.000
_cell.length_c   1.000
_cell.angle_alpha   90.00
_cell.angle_beta   90.00
_cell.angle_gamma   90.00
#
_symmetry.space_group_name_H-M   'P 1'
#
loop_
_entity.id
_entity.type
_entity.pdbx_description
1 polymer ?
#
loop_
_entity_poly.entity_id
_entity_poly.type
_entity_poly.pdbx_seq_one_letter_code
_entity_poly.pdbx_strand_id
1 'polypeptide(L)'
;MHTFKPYEWMQAGTLTGGDDKVKTLLGIVASPRKYGNCELFLKELYLNLPQDAWSLRLIRLSELNIQPCLGCYQCLFGEMKCVQRDDLQLFLDALVSADAVAVAVPTYFLGANASLKRLLDRGLSFYAHLNTLWGKPAVGAAIAGVPGLEGYTKLIVDSFLKLTLTDHRGSEVVYGALPGEIFLDGVAKAAAARLAEALCGGGSEEAGSAPRCPVCGGDTFRFLPETSPRPDGAVAVRCMLCSSAGTLKAADGRIQISTRPSEHPLFLTREDAERHLEWLRGMKEAFFVRHKELKAVVQAYTAIGEWIRPENRTR
;
A
#
# COMPACT_ATOMS: atom_id res chain seq x y z
N MET A 1 32.15 10.51 -6.32
CA MET A 1 32.12 9.56 -5.19
C MET A 1 31.51 10.33 -4.01
N HIS A 2 30.18 10.42 -3.95
CA HIS A 2 29.50 11.14 -2.86
C HIS A 2 29.28 10.16 -1.71
N THR A 3 30.00 10.39 -0.61
CA THR A 3 29.83 9.70 0.65
C THR A 3 28.43 10.01 1.20
N PHE A 4 27.63 8.96 1.39
CA PHE A 4 26.33 9.03 2.04
C PHE A 4 26.55 9.50 3.48
N LYS A 5 26.14 10.73 3.82
CA LYS A 5 26.07 11.16 5.22
C LYS A 5 24.81 10.52 5.83
N PRO A 6 24.91 9.76 6.93
CA PRO A 6 23.72 9.32 7.66
C PRO A 6 22.89 10.56 8.04
N TYR A 7 21.57 10.52 7.86
CA TYR A 7 20.69 11.58 8.33
C TYR A 7 20.85 11.70 9.86
N GLU A 8 20.92 12.92 10.40
CA GLU A 8 21.29 13.21 11.80
C GLU A 8 20.49 12.43 12.85
N TRP A 9 19.26 12.02 12.51
CA TRP A 9 18.38 11.24 13.38
C TRP A 9 18.67 9.73 13.42
N MET A 10 19.49 9.18 12.51
CA MET A 10 19.91 7.77 12.56
C MET A 10 20.91 7.47 13.68
N GLN A 11 21.49 8.48 14.32
CA GLN A 11 22.46 8.30 15.41
C GLN A 11 21.82 8.12 16.80
N ALA A 12 20.49 8.03 16.88
CA ALA A 12 19.80 7.79 18.14
C ALA A 12 19.83 6.29 18.54
N GLY A 13 20.97 5.87 19.11
CA GLY A 13 21.08 4.97 20.27
C GLY A 13 20.71 3.49 20.13
N THR A 14 21.73 2.62 20.18
CA THR A 14 21.64 1.26 20.74
C THR A 14 21.59 1.38 22.26
N LEU A 15 20.49 1.07 22.94
CA LEU A 15 20.48 0.91 24.40
C LEU A 15 19.47 -0.14 24.91
N THR A 16 19.93 -0.84 25.93
CA THR A 16 19.34 -1.92 26.73
C THR A 16 18.46 -1.40 27.87
N GLY A 17 17.41 -2.14 28.24
CA GLY A 17 16.71 -2.00 29.53
C GLY A 17 15.45 -1.11 29.49
N GLY A 18 14.32 -1.63 30.00
CA GLY A 18 12.98 -1.05 29.85
C GLY A 18 12.74 0.28 30.57
N ASP A 19 12.03 1.17 29.87
CA ASP A 19 11.21 2.29 30.33
C ASP A 19 10.45 2.84 29.09
N ASP A 20 9.24 3.39 29.26
CA ASP A 20 8.30 3.79 28.20
C ASP A 20 8.95 4.64 27.08
N LYS A 21 9.41 3.97 26.02
CA LYS A 21 9.90 4.65 24.82
C LYS A 21 8.72 5.28 24.10
N VAL A 22 8.77 6.60 23.92
CA VAL A 22 7.83 7.34 23.07
C VAL A 22 7.80 6.70 21.69
N LYS A 23 6.63 6.17 21.31
CA LYS A 23 6.38 5.52 20.02
C LYS A 23 6.33 6.55 18.90
N THR A 24 6.69 6.14 17.71
CA THR A 24 6.67 7.00 16.52
C THR A 24 5.54 6.59 15.58
N LEU A 25 4.62 7.52 15.30
CA LEU A 25 3.70 7.43 14.17
C LEU A 25 4.34 8.10 12.95
N LEU A 26 4.52 7.34 11.86
CA LEU A 26 4.88 7.90 10.56
C LEU A 26 3.63 8.24 9.76
N GLY A 27 3.37 9.53 9.56
CA GLY A 27 2.34 10.04 8.66
C GLY A 27 2.89 10.24 7.25
N ILE A 28 2.38 9.49 6.28
CA ILE A 28 2.75 9.52 4.87
C ILE A 28 1.73 10.38 4.11
N VAL A 29 2.16 11.55 3.66
CA VAL A 29 1.32 12.49 2.90
C VAL A 29 1.57 12.31 1.41
N ALA A 30 0.62 11.74 0.66
CA ALA A 30 0.75 11.62 -0.79
C ALA A 30 0.35 12.90 -1.56
N SER A 31 -0.38 13.81 -0.90
CA SER A 31 -0.79 15.08 -1.52
C SER A 31 0.38 16.05 -1.68
N PRO A 32 0.51 16.72 -2.85
CA PRO A 32 1.48 17.80 -3.03
C PRO A 32 1.10 19.10 -2.33
N ARG A 33 -0.16 19.25 -1.88
CA ARG A 33 -0.62 20.47 -1.22
C ARG A 33 -0.12 20.52 0.22
N LYS A 34 0.68 21.55 0.55
CA LYS A 34 1.03 21.90 1.93
C LYS A 34 -0.22 22.42 2.65
N TYR A 35 -0.39 22.02 3.90
CA TYR A 35 -1.57 22.34 4.71
C TYR A 35 -2.90 21.89 4.07
N GLY A 36 -2.84 20.88 3.19
CA GLY A 36 -4.03 20.28 2.56
C GLY A 36 -4.66 19.18 3.42
N ASN A 37 -5.86 18.77 3.04
CA ASN A 37 -6.70 17.83 3.80
C ASN A 37 -5.98 16.52 4.20
N CYS A 38 -5.11 15.95 3.35
CA CYS A 38 -4.33 14.76 3.73
C CYS A 38 -3.36 15.01 4.89
N GLU A 39 -2.66 16.14 4.89
CA GLU A 39 -1.73 16.48 5.98
C GLU A 39 -2.50 16.77 7.27
N LEU A 40 -3.57 17.57 7.17
CA LEU A 40 -4.37 17.93 8.32
C LEU A 40 -5.05 16.71 8.94
N PHE A 41 -5.57 15.78 8.11
CA PHE A 41 -6.16 14.52 8.58
C PHE A 41 -5.17 13.68 9.40
N LEU A 42 -3.92 13.56 8.93
CA LEU A 42 -2.89 12.80 9.66
C LEU A 42 -2.51 13.47 10.99
N LYS A 43 -2.51 14.80 11.04
CA LYS A 43 -2.30 15.54 12.30
C LYS A 43 -3.48 15.35 13.25
N GLU A 44 -4.71 15.40 12.76
CA GLU A 44 -5.91 15.14 13.58
C GLU A 44 -5.89 13.70 14.13
N LEU A 45 -5.54 12.71 13.31
CA LEU A 45 -5.39 11.32 13.75
C LEU A 45 -4.36 11.22 14.88
N TYR A 46 -3.20 11.86 14.72
CA TYR A 46 -2.19 11.91 15.77
C TYR A 46 -2.68 12.59 17.06
N LEU A 47 -3.50 13.64 16.98
CA LEU A 47 -4.08 14.30 18.17
C LEU A 47 -5.01 13.38 18.98
N ASN A 48 -5.48 12.29 18.39
CA ASN A 48 -6.28 11.26 19.08
C ASN A 48 -5.42 10.16 19.72
N LEU A 49 -4.09 10.24 19.63
CA LEU A 49 -3.17 9.36 20.35
C LEU A 49 -2.69 10.02 21.66
N PRO A 50 -2.29 9.25 22.69
CA PRO A 50 -1.69 9.82 23.90
C PRO A 50 -0.37 10.53 23.57
N GLN A 51 -0.33 11.86 23.77
CA GLN A 51 0.78 12.73 23.34
C GLN A 51 2.06 12.57 24.17
N ASP A 52 1.94 11.96 25.34
CA ASP A 52 3.02 11.52 26.22
C ASP A 52 3.65 10.20 25.76
N ALA A 53 2.89 9.35 25.08
CA ALA A 53 3.34 8.04 24.60
C ALA A 53 3.68 8.00 23.10
N TRP A 54 3.25 8.99 22.32
CA TRP A 54 3.43 9.02 20.86
C TRP A 54 4.04 10.32 20.37
N SER A 55 4.81 10.22 19.29
CA SER A 55 5.33 11.33 18.51
C SER A 55 4.93 11.17 17.04
N LEU A 56 4.79 12.29 16.32
CA LEU A 56 4.47 12.31 14.90
C LEU A 56 5.68 12.69 14.05
N ARG A 57 6.00 11.86 13.05
CA ARG A 57 6.91 12.21 11.95
C ARG A 57 6.13 12.22 10.65
N LEU A 58 6.31 13.26 9.84
CA LEU A 58 5.62 13.40 8.55
C LEU A 58 6.61 13.26 7.40
N ILE A 59 6.22 12.52 6.37
CA ILE A 59 6.94 12.44 5.10
C ILE A 59 5.98 12.74 3.95
N ARG A 60 6.37 13.66 3.05
CA ARG A 60 5.55 14.01 1.89
C ARG A 60 6.12 13.37 0.62
N LEU A 61 5.37 12.47 0.01
CA LEU A 61 5.85 11.70 -1.15
C LEU A 61 6.14 12.57 -2.37
N SER A 62 5.48 13.72 -2.52
CA SER A 62 5.73 14.65 -3.62
C SER A 62 7.05 15.42 -3.48
N GLU A 63 7.63 15.47 -2.27
CA GLU A 63 8.92 16.11 -2.01
C GLU A 63 10.09 15.14 -2.16
N LEU A 64 9.82 13.84 -2.28
CA LEU A 64 10.82 12.82 -2.54
C LEU A 64 11.08 12.68 -4.04
N ASN A 65 12.37 12.64 -4.40
CA ASN A 65 12.80 12.19 -5.70
C ASN A 65 12.79 10.65 -5.72
N ILE A 66 11.70 10.05 -6.19
CA ILE A 66 11.59 8.60 -6.43
C ILE A 66 11.38 8.37 -7.92
N GLN A 67 12.36 7.71 -8.55
CA GLN A 67 12.35 7.38 -9.96
C GLN A 67 11.53 6.10 -10.22
N PRO A 68 10.94 5.97 -11.42
CA PRO A 68 10.23 4.75 -11.82
C PRO A 68 11.08 3.49 -11.62
N CYS A 69 10.43 2.39 -11.28
CA CYS A 69 11.12 1.11 -11.13
C CYS A 69 11.75 0.66 -12.46
N LEU A 70 13.03 0.26 -12.42
CA LEU A 70 13.72 -0.28 -13.60
C LEU A 70 13.32 -1.74 -13.93
N GLY A 71 12.56 -2.41 -13.06
CA GLY A 71 12.21 -3.82 -13.24
C GLY A 71 13.44 -4.76 -13.27
N CYS A 72 14.53 -4.37 -12.59
CA CYS A 72 15.82 -5.08 -12.67
C CYS A 72 15.99 -6.22 -11.65
N TYR A 73 15.08 -6.35 -10.68
CA TYR A 73 15.07 -7.39 -9.63
C TYR A 73 16.29 -7.38 -8.68
N GLN A 74 17.21 -6.42 -8.80
CA GLN A 74 18.43 -6.38 -8.00
C GLN A 74 18.18 -6.24 -6.49
N CYS A 75 17.09 -5.57 -6.08
CA CYS A 75 16.72 -5.44 -4.65
C CYS A 75 16.29 -6.77 -3.99
N LEU A 76 16.18 -7.86 -4.74
CA LEU A 76 15.87 -9.19 -4.19
C LEU A 76 17.12 -10.00 -3.84
N PHE A 77 18.31 -9.61 -4.31
CA PHE A 77 19.54 -10.38 -4.21
C PHE A 77 20.63 -9.63 -3.44
N GLY A 78 21.67 -10.35 -3.01
CA GLY A 78 22.81 -9.76 -2.31
C GLY A 78 22.39 -9.01 -1.03
N GLU A 79 22.75 -7.73 -0.93
CA GLU A 79 22.35 -6.85 0.18
C GLU A 79 20.85 -6.47 0.19
N MET A 80 20.08 -6.90 -0.82
CA MET A 80 18.66 -6.57 -0.98
C MET A 80 18.36 -5.07 -1.02
N LYS A 81 19.24 -4.30 -1.67
CA LYS A 81 19.10 -2.84 -1.83
C LYS A 81 18.78 -2.46 -3.26
N CYS A 82 18.03 -1.38 -3.44
CA CYS A 82 17.78 -0.86 -4.78
C CYS A 82 19.03 -0.18 -5.35
N VAL A 83 19.29 -0.38 -6.64
CA VAL A 83 20.45 0.20 -7.35
C VAL A 83 20.28 1.67 -7.71
N GLN A 84 19.04 2.16 -7.73
CA GLN A 84 18.76 3.57 -8.04
C GLN A 84 19.14 4.44 -6.84
N ARG A 85 19.92 5.49 -7.09
CA ARG A 85 20.36 6.46 -6.07
C ARG A 85 19.37 7.60 -5.98
N ASP A 86 18.25 7.33 -5.34
CA ASP A 86 17.13 8.23 -5.16
C ASP A 86 16.61 8.16 -3.70
N ASP A 87 15.55 8.89 -3.36
CA ASP A 87 15.10 9.05 -1.97
C ASP A 87 14.32 7.83 -1.43
N LEU A 88 14.33 6.70 -2.14
CA LEU A 88 13.69 5.46 -1.66
C LEU A 88 14.29 5.01 -0.33
N GLN A 89 15.61 5.09 -0.15
CA GLN A 89 16.24 4.65 1.10
C GLN A 89 15.80 5.49 2.29
N LEU A 90 15.70 6.82 2.13
CA LEU A 90 15.17 7.72 3.16
C LEU A 90 13.75 7.31 3.57
N PHE A 91 12.90 6.98 2.60
CA PHE A 91 11.55 6.50 2.88
C PHE A 91 11.56 5.17 3.63
N LEU A 92 12.36 4.19 3.20
CA LEU A 92 12.46 2.88 3.84
C LEU A 92 12.96 3.00 5.29
N ASP A 93 13.98 3.83 5.54
CA ASP A 93 14.51 4.05 6.89
C ASP A 93 13.44 4.66 7.80
N ALA A 94 12.68 5.65 7.31
CA ALA A 94 11.57 6.23 8.04
C ALA A 94 10.48 5.19 8.36
N LEU A 95 10.09 4.39 7.36
CA LEU A 95 9.08 3.32 7.51
C LEU A 95 9.52 2.24 8.51
N VAL A 96 10.78 1.81 8.44
CA VAL A 96 11.36 0.79 9.32
C VAL A 96 11.48 1.29 10.75
N SER A 97 11.89 2.56 10.95
CA SER A 97 12.10 3.15 12.28
C SER A 97 10.82 3.49 13.05
N ALA A 98 9.67 3.57 12.37
CA ALA A 98 8.39 3.92 13.00
C ALA A 98 7.76 2.74 13.75
N ASP A 99 6.94 3.00 14.76
CA ASP A 99 6.17 1.98 15.49
C ASP A 99 4.78 1.75 14.87
N ALA A 100 4.24 2.77 14.19
CA ALA A 100 3.00 2.70 13.44
C ALA A 100 3.05 3.58 12.18
N VAL A 101 2.15 3.30 11.23
CA VAL A 101 2.07 4.01 9.95
C VAL A 101 0.66 4.53 9.72
N ALA A 102 0.54 5.78 9.27
CA ALA A 102 -0.72 6.31 8.74
C ALA A 102 -0.46 6.93 7.37
N VAL A 103 -1.32 6.68 6.39
CA VAL A 103 -1.18 7.24 5.03
C VAL A 103 -2.43 7.98 4.61
N ALA A 104 -2.30 9.19 4.09
CA ALA A 104 -3.42 9.96 3.55
C ALA A 104 -3.16 10.34 2.10
N VAL A 105 -4.13 10.00 1.24
CA VAL A 105 -3.95 10.04 -0.22
C VAL A 105 -5.11 10.77 -0.88
N PRO A 106 -4.85 11.81 -1.70
CA PRO A 106 -5.93 12.48 -2.40
C PRO A 106 -6.36 11.68 -3.63
N THR A 107 -7.66 11.71 -3.93
CA THR A 107 -8.25 11.16 -5.14
C THR A 107 -8.05 12.11 -6.32
N TYR A 108 -7.21 11.73 -7.27
CA TYR A 108 -7.01 12.42 -8.55
C TYR A 108 -7.50 11.53 -9.70
N PHE A 109 -8.51 12.00 -10.45
CA PHE A 109 -9.12 11.24 -11.56
C PHE A 109 -9.56 9.82 -11.15
N LEU A 110 -10.38 9.73 -10.10
CA LEU A 110 -10.94 8.48 -9.56
C LEU A 110 -9.90 7.47 -9.02
N GLY A 111 -8.62 7.86 -8.92
CA GLY A 111 -7.56 7.03 -8.36
C GLY A 111 -6.65 7.80 -7.41
N ALA A 112 -5.79 7.07 -6.71
CA ALA A 112 -4.79 7.68 -5.84
C ALA A 112 -3.81 8.55 -6.62
N ASN A 113 -3.31 9.61 -5.97
CA ASN A 113 -2.16 10.35 -6.46
C ASN A 113 -0.99 9.42 -6.85
N ALA A 114 -0.40 9.67 -8.02
CA ALA A 114 0.63 8.82 -8.61
C ALA A 114 1.89 8.63 -7.75
N SER A 115 2.18 9.51 -6.79
CA SER A 115 3.32 9.35 -5.87
C SER A 115 3.24 8.06 -5.05
N LEU A 116 2.04 7.65 -4.61
CA LEU A 116 1.86 6.41 -3.87
C LEU A 116 2.19 5.20 -4.75
N LYS A 117 1.75 5.21 -6.01
CA LYS A 117 2.02 4.12 -6.95
C LYS A 117 3.50 4.06 -7.36
N ARG A 118 4.17 5.21 -7.53
CA ARG A 118 5.62 5.26 -7.77
C ARG A 118 6.42 4.55 -6.67
N LEU A 119 5.99 4.72 -5.43
CA LEU A 119 6.59 4.01 -4.29
C LEU A 119 6.26 2.51 -4.32
N LEU A 120 5.00 2.13 -4.57
CA LEU A 120 4.61 0.71 -4.66
C LEU A 120 5.27 -0.04 -5.81
N ASP A 121 5.58 0.63 -6.93
CA ASP A 121 6.32 0.03 -8.04
C ASP A 121 7.74 -0.39 -7.65
N ARG A 122 8.28 0.18 -6.56
CA ARG A 122 9.57 -0.20 -5.96
C ARG A 122 9.41 -1.22 -4.82
N GLY A 123 8.20 -1.76 -4.62
CA GLY A 123 7.78 -2.50 -3.43
C GLY A 123 8.47 -3.84 -3.19
N LEU A 124 9.14 -4.42 -4.20
CA LEU A 124 10.04 -5.56 -3.98
C LEU A 124 11.15 -5.25 -2.96
N SER A 125 11.49 -3.97 -2.78
CA SER A 125 12.47 -3.54 -1.77
C SER A 125 11.95 -3.69 -0.33
N PHE A 126 10.64 -3.82 -0.11
CA PHE A 126 10.09 -4.04 1.24
C PHE A 126 10.45 -5.42 1.80
N TYR A 127 10.73 -6.42 0.94
CA TYR A 127 11.15 -7.75 1.38
C TYR A 127 12.46 -7.74 2.18
N ALA A 128 13.35 -6.77 1.94
CA ALA A 128 14.57 -6.58 2.72
C ALA A 128 14.28 -6.27 4.20
N HIS A 129 13.06 -5.82 4.49
CA HIS A 129 12.61 -5.38 5.80
C HIS A 129 11.41 -6.16 6.32
N LEU A 130 11.11 -7.33 5.72
CA LEU A 130 9.95 -8.16 6.07
C LEU A 130 9.82 -8.38 7.58
N ASN A 131 10.93 -8.74 8.26
CA ASN A 131 10.95 -9.00 9.70
C ASN A 131 10.51 -7.79 10.55
N THR A 132 10.80 -6.57 10.10
CA THR A 132 10.50 -5.34 10.85
C THR A 132 9.16 -4.73 10.47
N LEU A 133 8.73 -4.93 9.22
CA LEU A 133 7.47 -4.39 8.72
C LEU A 133 6.27 -5.28 9.07
N TRP A 134 6.47 -6.60 9.12
CA TRP A 134 5.40 -7.54 9.43
C TRP A 134 4.79 -7.27 10.80
N GLY A 135 3.46 -7.13 10.85
CA GLY A 135 2.73 -6.85 12.08
C GLY A 135 2.75 -5.39 12.52
N LYS A 136 3.47 -4.50 11.82
CA LYS A 136 3.50 -3.07 12.13
C LYS A 136 2.11 -2.45 11.92
N PRO A 137 1.47 -1.87 12.95
CA PRO A 137 0.13 -1.27 12.83
C PRO A 137 0.08 -0.20 11.75
N ALA A 138 -0.89 -0.28 10.85
CA ALA A 138 -1.04 0.68 9.78
C ALA A 138 -2.50 0.99 9.42
N VAL A 139 -2.78 2.26 9.19
CA VAL A 139 -4.11 2.78 8.80
C VAL A 139 -4.00 3.76 7.63
N GLY A 140 -5.12 4.05 6.97
CA GLY A 140 -5.09 5.00 5.87
C GLY A 140 -6.39 5.74 5.59
N ALA A 141 -6.28 6.81 4.81
CA ALA A 141 -7.44 7.60 4.38
C ALA A 141 -7.33 7.99 2.90
N ALA A 142 -8.42 7.78 2.17
CA ALA A 142 -8.64 8.36 0.85
C ALA A 142 -9.40 9.69 1.02
N ILE A 143 -8.84 10.78 0.49
CA ILE A 143 -9.45 12.10 0.55
C ILE A 143 -9.98 12.48 -0.82
N ALA A 144 -11.30 12.51 -0.98
CA ALA A 144 -11.98 12.87 -2.22
C ALA A 144 -12.62 14.25 -2.14
N GLY A 145 -12.71 14.96 -3.26
CA GLY A 145 -13.32 16.30 -3.27
C GLY A 145 -14.86 16.27 -3.28
N VAL A 146 -15.44 15.25 -3.91
CA VAL A 146 -16.89 15.14 -4.15
C VAL A 146 -17.38 13.80 -3.58
N PRO A 147 -18.46 13.79 -2.76
CA PRO A 147 -19.09 12.57 -2.27
C PRO A 147 -19.37 11.54 -3.39
N GLY A 148 -18.90 10.31 -3.21
CA GLY A 148 -19.07 9.21 -4.17
C GLY A 148 -18.11 9.22 -5.37
N LEU A 149 -17.18 10.19 -5.47
CA LEU A 149 -16.16 10.26 -6.54
C LEU A 149 -14.74 9.93 -6.04
N GLU A 150 -14.62 9.11 -5.01
CA GLU A 150 -13.36 8.54 -4.54
C GLU A 150 -12.80 7.47 -5.50
N GLY A 151 -13.66 6.85 -6.31
CA GLY A 151 -13.30 5.81 -7.26
C GLY A 151 -12.59 4.63 -6.59
N TYR A 152 -11.44 4.22 -7.12
CA TYR A 152 -10.64 3.12 -6.58
C TYR A 152 -9.50 3.61 -5.67
N THR A 153 -9.58 4.84 -5.16
CA THR A 153 -8.53 5.42 -4.31
C THR A 153 -8.36 4.67 -2.99
N LYS A 154 -9.48 4.32 -2.32
CA LYS A 154 -9.43 3.53 -1.08
C LYS A 154 -8.79 2.16 -1.31
N LEU A 155 -9.12 1.48 -2.41
CA LEU A 155 -8.46 0.22 -2.78
C LEU A 155 -6.93 0.38 -2.90
N ILE A 156 -6.44 1.50 -3.45
CA ILE A 156 -4.99 1.75 -3.55
C ILE A 156 -4.38 2.04 -2.16
N VAL A 157 -5.10 2.73 -1.27
CA VAL A 157 -4.68 2.90 0.13
C VAL A 157 -4.57 1.53 0.81
N ASP A 158 -5.59 0.68 0.70
CA ASP A 158 -5.60 -0.65 1.30
C ASP A 158 -4.48 -1.53 0.73
N SER A 159 -4.27 -1.43 -0.59
CA SER A 159 -3.17 -2.10 -1.28
C SER A 159 -1.83 -1.60 -0.76
N PHE A 160 -1.67 -0.30 -0.53
CA PHE A 160 -0.43 0.26 0.01
C PHE A 160 -0.10 -0.30 1.38
N LEU A 161 -1.08 -0.34 2.29
CA LEU A 161 -0.91 -0.85 3.64
C LEU A 161 -0.53 -2.33 3.63
N LYS A 162 -1.23 -3.17 2.86
CA LYS A 162 -0.92 -4.60 2.76
C LYS A 162 0.41 -4.88 2.02
N LEU A 163 0.69 -4.17 0.92
CA LEU A 163 1.88 -4.41 0.09
C LEU A 163 3.17 -3.84 0.68
N THR A 164 3.09 -2.92 1.64
CA THR A 164 4.21 -2.52 2.49
C THR A 164 4.49 -3.52 3.62
N LEU A 165 3.79 -4.67 3.62
CA LEU A 165 3.94 -5.77 4.59
C LEU A 165 3.49 -5.38 6.00
N THR A 166 2.74 -4.29 6.14
CA THR A 166 2.23 -3.81 7.43
C THR A 166 0.89 -4.46 7.79
N ASP A 167 0.52 -4.38 9.06
CA ASP A 167 -0.77 -4.81 9.56
C ASP A 167 -1.83 -3.74 9.28
N HIS A 168 -2.57 -3.90 8.17
CA HIS A 168 -3.69 -3.02 7.81
C HIS A 168 -4.85 -3.16 8.81
N ARG A 169 -4.99 -2.17 9.71
CA ARG A 169 -5.99 -2.12 10.79
C ARG A 169 -7.25 -1.31 10.48
N GLY A 170 -7.25 -0.55 9.39
CA GLY A 170 -8.43 0.20 8.96
C GLY A 170 -8.11 1.25 7.91
N SER A 171 -9.14 1.62 7.15
CA SER A 171 -9.06 2.72 6.22
C SER A 171 -10.42 3.37 5.98
N GLU A 172 -10.40 4.67 5.69
CA GLU A 172 -11.59 5.51 5.58
C GLU A 172 -11.59 6.34 4.29
N VAL A 173 -12.79 6.76 3.85
CA VAL A 173 -12.96 7.77 2.79
C VAL A 173 -13.52 9.03 3.44
N VAL A 174 -12.88 10.15 3.18
CA VAL A 174 -13.27 11.47 3.71
C VAL A 174 -13.41 12.45 2.57
N TYR A 175 -14.43 13.31 2.66
CA TYR A 175 -14.78 14.23 1.59
C TYR A 175 -14.49 15.70 1.94
N GLY A 176 -13.85 16.41 1.03
CA GLY A 176 -13.57 17.85 1.11
C GLY A 176 -12.60 18.29 0.01
N ALA A 177 -13.03 19.24 -0.82
CA ALA A 177 -12.29 19.79 -1.94
C ALA A 177 -11.38 20.96 -1.55
N LEU A 178 -11.83 21.78 -0.59
CA LEU A 178 -11.11 22.96 -0.11
C LEU A 178 -10.22 22.62 1.10
N PRO A 179 -9.09 23.34 1.29
CA PRO A 179 -8.23 23.15 2.45
C PRO A 179 -8.99 23.33 3.77
N GLY A 180 -8.96 22.31 4.63
CA GLY A 180 -9.64 22.28 5.92
C GLY A 180 -11.12 21.88 5.89
N GLU A 181 -11.74 21.79 4.71
CA GLU A 181 -13.18 21.52 4.56
C GLU A 181 -13.62 20.21 5.21
N ILE A 182 -12.75 19.19 5.18
CA ILE A 182 -13.02 17.86 5.74
C ILE A 182 -13.43 17.89 7.23
N PHE A 183 -13.13 18.96 7.96
CA PHE A 183 -13.44 19.06 9.40
C PHE A 183 -14.71 19.84 9.73
N LEU A 184 -15.39 20.43 8.74
CA LEU A 184 -16.53 21.32 9.01
C LEU A 184 -17.77 20.59 9.53
N ASP A 185 -17.95 19.32 9.18
CA ASP A 185 -19.08 18.48 9.60
C ASP A 185 -18.72 17.47 10.71
N GLY A 186 -17.47 17.48 11.18
CA GLY A 186 -16.95 16.55 12.19
C GLY A 186 -16.70 15.12 11.71
N VAL A 187 -17.05 14.76 10.47
CA VAL A 187 -16.90 13.39 9.93
C VAL A 187 -15.44 12.99 9.90
N ALA A 188 -14.54 13.87 9.44
CA ALA A 188 -13.12 13.57 9.41
C ALA A 188 -12.50 13.42 10.80
N LYS A 189 -12.99 14.16 11.81
CA LYS A 189 -12.51 14.01 13.19
C LYS A 189 -12.91 12.66 13.77
N ALA A 190 -14.16 12.24 13.54
CA ALA A 190 -14.63 10.92 13.97
C ALA A 190 -13.87 9.78 13.27
N ALA A 191 -13.61 9.90 11.96
CA ALA A 191 -12.79 8.95 11.22
C ALA A 191 -11.34 8.89 11.74
N ALA A 192 -10.73 10.05 12.00
CA ALA A 192 -9.40 10.14 12.59
C ALA A 192 -9.32 9.46 13.97
N ALA A 193 -10.33 9.65 14.82
CA ALA A 193 -10.42 8.99 16.13
C ALA A 193 -10.53 7.47 16.01
N ARG A 194 -11.41 6.95 15.14
CA ARG A 194 -11.54 5.49 14.89
C ARG A 194 -10.23 4.88 14.40
N LEU A 195 -9.53 5.54 13.48
CA LEU A 195 -8.25 5.03 12.97
C LEU A 195 -7.14 5.10 14.05
N ALA A 196 -7.14 6.11 14.93
CA ALA A 196 -6.22 6.17 16.07
C ALA A 196 -6.48 5.04 17.08
N GLU A 197 -7.74 4.72 17.37
CA GLU A 197 -8.13 3.58 18.18
C GLU A 197 -7.68 2.26 17.54
N ALA A 198 -7.92 2.09 16.24
CA ALA A 198 -7.51 0.89 15.49
C ALA A 198 -5.99 0.67 15.53
N LEU A 199 -5.18 1.74 15.50
CA LEU A 199 -3.72 1.64 15.67
C LEU A 199 -3.34 1.04 17.04
N CYS A 200 -4.10 1.32 18.09
CA CYS A 200 -3.79 0.87 19.45
C CYS A 200 -4.40 -0.50 19.80
N GLY A 201 -5.65 -0.75 19.40
CA GLY A 201 -6.45 -1.90 19.85
C GLY A 201 -6.32 -3.17 19.03
N GLY A 202 -5.66 -3.12 17.86
CA GLY A 202 -5.90 -4.11 16.80
C GLY A 202 -7.22 -3.78 16.11
N GLY A 203 -7.27 -3.86 14.78
CA GLY A 203 -8.42 -3.34 14.01
C GLY A 203 -9.76 -3.85 14.53
N SER A 204 -10.71 -2.96 14.79
CA SER A 204 -12.08 -3.33 15.15
C SER A 204 -12.90 -3.60 13.87
N GLU A 205 -13.54 -4.75 13.80
CA GLU A 205 -14.64 -4.97 12.86
C GLU A 205 -15.88 -4.26 13.42
N GLU A 206 -16.34 -3.19 12.75
CA GLU A 206 -17.66 -2.64 13.06
C GLU A 206 -18.76 -3.61 12.65
N ALA A 207 -19.59 -4.00 13.61
CA ALA A 207 -20.82 -4.73 13.37
C ALA A 207 -21.75 -3.90 12.45
N GLY A 208 -22.09 -4.46 11.28
CA GLY A 208 -22.92 -3.78 10.26
C GLY A 208 -22.16 -3.29 9.02
N SER A 209 -20.86 -3.56 8.92
CA SER A 209 -20.02 -3.12 7.81
C SER A 209 -20.43 -3.71 6.44
N ALA A 210 -20.10 -2.97 5.37
CA ALA A 210 -20.19 -3.45 4.00
C ALA A 210 -19.54 -4.84 3.83
N PRO A 211 -19.99 -5.67 2.86
CA PRO A 211 -19.41 -6.98 2.61
C PRO A 211 -17.90 -6.91 2.36
N ARG A 212 -17.14 -7.75 3.06
CA ARG A 212 -15.68 -7.83 2.97
C ARG A 212 -15.21 -9.21 2.54
N CYS A 213 -14.00 -9.27 2.03
CA CYS A 213 -13.31 -10.51 1.71
C CYS A 213 -12.92 -11.20 3.02
N PRO A 214 -13.45 -12.41 3.34
CA PRO A 214 -13.11 -13.12 4.58
C PRO A 214 -11.63 -13.54 4.66
N VAL A 215 -10.88 -13.39 3.58
CA VAL A 215 -9.46 -13.76 3.51
C VAL A 215 -8.53 -12.58 3.85
N CYS A 216 -8.88 -11.34 3.45
CA CYS A 216 -7.98 -10.19 3.62
C CYS A 216 -8.63 -8.91 4.17
N GLY A 217 -9.95 -8.90 4.36
CA GLY A 217 -10.71 -7.74 4.83
C GLY A 217 -11.04 -6.68 3.77
N GLY A 218 -10.61 -6.87 2.52
CA GLY A 218 -10.86 -5.95 1.40
C GLY A 218 -12.34 -5.92 0.98
N ASP A 219 -12.83 -4.75 0.58
CA ASP A 219 -14.24 -4.48 0.25
C ASP A 219 -14.50 -4.27 -1.26
N THR A 220 -13.46 -4.30 -2.09
CA THR A 220 -13.56 -4.08 -3.54
C THR A 220 -13.43 -5.38 -4.31
N PHE A 221 -14.38 -5.65 -5.21
CA PHE A 221 -14.47 -6.89 -5.99
C PHE A 221 -14.67 -6.64 -7.48
N ARG A 222 -14.09 -7.51 -8.31
CA ARG A 222 -14.36 -7.59 -9.76
C ARG A 222 -15.25 -8.78 -10.04
N PHE A 223 -16.35 -8.57 -10.76
CA PHE A 223 -17.16 -9.66 -11.31
C PHE A 223 -16.41 -10.38 -12.43
N LEU A 224 -16.44 -11.71 -12.40
CA LEU A 224 -15.81 -12.56 -13.41
C LEU A 224 -16.87 -13.14 -14.34
N PRO A 225 -16.56 -13.30 -15.64
CA PRO A 225 -17.46 -13.98 -16.56
C PRO A 225 -17.64 -15.44 -16.14
N GLU A 226 -18.86 -15.94 -16.19
CA GLU A 226 -19.16 -17.36 -15.95
C GLU A 226 -19.43 -18.07 -17.29
N THR A 227 -18.90 -19.28 -17.43
CA THR A 227 -19.14 -20.13 -18.61
C THR A 227 -20.49 -20.86 -18.53
N SER A 228 -21.09 -20.95 -17.35
CA SER A 228 -22.44 -21.49 -17.11
C SER A 228 -23.00 -20.90 -15.81
N PRO A 229 -24.30 -20.56 -15.74
CA PRO A 229 -24.90 -20.02 -14.53
C PRO A 229 -24.81 -21.00 -13.36
N ARG A 230 -24.47 -20.50 -12.16
CA ARG A 230 -24.49 -21.34 -10.96
C ARG A 230 -25.93 -21.64 -10.52
N PRO A 231 -26.27 -22.90 -10.20
CA PRO A 231 -27.63 -23.28 -9.78
C PRO A 231 -28.14 -22.53 -8.54
N ASP A 232 -27.22 -22.03 -7.72
CA ASP A 232 -27.51 -21.33 -6.47
C ASP A 232 -27.65 -19.80 -6.61
N GLY A 233 -27.57 -19.28 -7.85
CA GLY A 233 -27.66 -17.86 -8.18
C GLY A 233 -26.44 -17.04 -7.77
N ALA A 234 -25.35 -17.67 -7.32
CA ALA A 234 -24.14 -16.97 -6.96
C ALA A 234 -23.37 -16.50 -8.21
N VAL A 235 -22.63 -15.40 -8.07
CA VAL A 235 -21.84 -14.81 -9.16
C VAL A 235 -20.36 -14.88 -8.81
N ALA A 236 -19.52 -15.31 -9.74
CA ALA A 236 -18.08 -15.35 -9.57
C ALA A 236 -17.49 -13.93 -9.40
N VAL A 237 -16.65 -13.77 -8.38
CA VAL A 237 -15.95 -12.52 -8.09
C VAL A 237 -14.48 -12.75 -7.78
N ARG A 238 -13.67 -11.69 -7.88
CA ARG A 238 -12.29 -11.64 -7.43
C ARG A 238 -12.10 -10.46 -6.49
N CYS A 239 -11.56 -10.71 -5.30
CA CYS A 239 -11.14 -9.63 -4.41
C CYS A 239 -10.02 -8.84 -5.08
N MET A 240 -10.19 -7.53 -5.21
CA MET A 240 -9.21 -6.67 -5.89
C MET A 240 -8.00 -6.34 -5.02
N LEU A 241 -8.05 -6.64 -3.72
CA LEU A 241 -6.93 -6.45 -2.79
C LEU A 241 -5.98 -7.66 -2.80
N CYS A 242 -6.47 -8.87 -2.49
CA CYS A 242 -5.63 -10.07 -2.37
C CYS A 242 -5.71 -11.02 -3.58
N SER A 243 -6.48 -10.69 -4.61
CA SER A 243 -6.72 -11.54 -5.79
C SER A 243 -7.37 -12.90 -5.53
N SER A 244 -7.85 -13.16 -4.32
CA SER A 244 -8.62 -14.36 -3.98
C SER A 244 -9.90 -14.44 -4.81
N ALA A 245 -10.13 -15.61 -5.42
CA ALA A 245 -11.36 -15.88 -6.15
C ALA A 245 -12.47 -16.30 -5.19
N GLY A 246 -13.71 -16.04 -5.58
CA GLY A 246 -14.85 -16.28 -4.73
C GLY A 246 -16.18 -16.18 -5.44
N THR A 247 -17.24 -16.19 -4.64
CA THR A 247 -18.62 -16.02 -5.08
C THR A 247 -19.32 -14.98 -4.23
N LEU A 248 -20.20 -14.22 -4.88
CA LEU A 248 -21.11 -13.27 -4.26
C LEU A 248 -22.53 -13.80 -4.43
N LYS A 249 -23.30 -13.85 -3.35
CA LYS A 249 -24.72 -14.24 -3.38
C LYS A 249 -25.57 -13.23 -2.63
N ALA A 250 -26.66 -12.78 -3.25
CA ALA A 250 -27.68 -12.01 -2.56
C ALA A 250 -28.67 -12.97 -1.89
N ALA A 251 -28.83 -12.86 -0.57
CA ALA A 251 -29.79 -13.63 0.22
C ALA A 251 -30.35 -12.74 1.34
N ASP A 252 -31.67 -12.75 1.53
CA ASP A 252 -32.37 -12.03 2.62
C ASP A 252 -32.01 -10.53 2.72
N GLY A 253 -31.89 -9.85 1.58
CA GLY A 253 -31.51 -8.44 1.50
C GLY A 253 -30.05 -8.15 1.88
N ARG A 254 -29.22 -9.19 2.05
CA ARG A 254 -27.79 -9.09 2.36
C ARG A 254 -26.95 -9.69 1.26
N ILE A 255 -25.75 -9.16 1.12
CA ILE A 255 -24.72 -9.73 0.24
C ILE A 255 -23.83 -10.62 1.08
N GLN A 256 -23.74 -11.89 0.70
CA GLN A 256 -22.80 -12.85 1.25
C GLN A 256 -21.62 -13.00 0.29
N ILE A 257 -20.40 -12.85 0.82
CA ILE A 257 -19.15 -13.04 0.07
C ILE A 257 -18.43 -14.25 0.64
N SER A 258 -18.07 -15.18 -0.24
CA SER A 258 -17.18 -16.29 0.08
C SER A 258 -15.97 -16.21 -0.83
N THR A 259 -14.77 -16.15 -0.26
CA THR A 259 -13.51 -16.17 -1.02
C THR A 259 -12.58 -17.24 -0.49
N ARG A 260 -11.75 -17.81 -1.36
CA ARG A 260 -10.68 -18.73 -0.98
C ARG A 260 -9.34 -18.12 -1.37
N PRO A 261 -8.27 -18.30 -0.56
CA PRO A 261 -6.92 -17.88 -0.93
C PRO A 261 -6.57 -18.29 -2.36
N SER A 262 -5.86 -17.42 -3.09
CA SER A 262 -5.30 -17.77 -4.39
C SER A 262 -4.24 -18.88 -4.23
N GLU A 263 -3.88 -19.55 -5.33
CA GLU A 263 -2.77 -20.52 -5.34
C GLU A 263 -1.43 -19.88 -4.94
N HIS A 264 -1.29 -18.58 -5.24
CA HIS A 264 -0.11 -17.77 -4.92
C HIS A 264 -0.56 -16.54 -4.12
N PRO A 265 -0.84 -16.68 -2.82
CA PRO A 265 -1.12 -15.54 -1.97
C PRO A 265 0.15 -14.71 -1.77
N LEU A 266 0.00 -13.39 -1.69
CA LEU A 266 1.14 -12.48 -1.60
C LEU A 266 1.46 -12.07 -0.16
N PHE A 267 0.43 -11.85 0.68
CA PHE A 267 0.57 -11.20 1.99
C PHE A 267 -0.49 -11.66 3.01
N LEU A 268 -1.15 -12.81 2.83
CA LEU A 268 -2.16 -13.26 3.80
C LEU A 268 -1.51 -13.73 5.11
N THR A 269 -0.41 -14.46 4.98
CA THR A 269 0.48 -14.86 6.07
C THR A 269 1.92 -14.41 5.79
N ARG A 270 2.76 -14.46 6.82
CA ARG A 270 4.18 -14.14 6.68
C ARG A 270 4.85 -15.14 5.75
N GLU A 271 4.51 -16.40 5.91
CA GLU A 271 4.99 -17.51 5.10
C GLU A 271 4.60 -17.32 3.63
N ASP A 272 3.44 -16.73 3.33
CA ASP A 272 3.06 -16.40 1.95
C ASP A 272 3.99 -15.34 1.34
N ALA A 273 4.31 -14.30 2.10
CA ALA A 273 5.24 -13.26 1.67
C ALA A 273 6.66 -13.83 1.43
N GLU A 274 7.13 -14.72 2.30
CA GLU A 274 8.41 -15.43 2.16
C GLU A 274 8.40 -16.35 0.93
N ARG A 275 7.34 -17.13 0.73
CA ARG A 275 7.20 -17.99 -0.48
C ARG A 275 7.15 -17.17 -1.76
N HIS A 276 6.51 -16.01 -1.75
CA HIS A 276 6.51 -15.12 -2.92
C HIS A 276 7.89 -14.54 -3.21
N LEU A 277 8.64 -14.12 -2.18
CA LEU A 277 10.04 -13.70 -2.33
C LEU A 277 10.89 -14.80 -2.96
N GLU A 278 10.75 -16.04 -2.48
CA GLU A 278 11.51 -17.17 -2.99
C GLU A 278 11.12 -17.52 -4.44
N TRP A 279 9.82 -17.45 -4.76
CA TRP A 279 9.34 -17.60 -6.13
C TRP A 279 9.93 -16.54 -7.07
N LEU A 280 9.97 -15.26 -6.65
CA LEU A 280 10.56 -14.17 -7.43
C LEU A 280 12.06 -14.37 -7.66
N ARG A 281 12.79 -14.86 -6.66
CA ARG A 281 14.22 -15.19 -6.80
C ARG A 281 14.40 -16.29 -7.83
N GLY A 282 13.62 -17.37 -7.71
CA GLY A 282 13.63 -18.53 -8.61
C GLY A 282 13.29 -18.22 -10.08
N MET A 283 12.57 -17.11 -10.36
CA MET A 283 12.27 -16.70 -11.73
C MET A 283 13.53 -16.36 -12.54
N LYS A 284 14.62 -15.96 -11.89
CA LYS A 284 15.89 -15.70 -12.57
C LYS A 284 16.48 -16.99 -13.14
N GLU A 285 16.51 -18.05 -12.34
CA GLU A 285 16.98 -19.37 -12.75
C GLU A 285 16.06 -19.94 -13.84
N ALA A 286 14.74 -19.83 -13.66
CA ALA A 286 13.77 -20.25 -14.67
C ALA A 286 13.97 -19.54 -16.01
N PHE A 287 14.28 -18.23 -15.98
CA PHE A 287 14.62 -17.48 -17.19
C PHE A 287 15.89 -18.02 -17.86
N PHE A 288 16.97 -18.27 -17.12
CA PHE A 288 18.20 -18.80 -17.71
C PHE A 288 17.99 -20.18 -18.35
N VAL A 289 17.18 -21.04 -17.73
CA VAL A 289 16.83 -22.35 -18.31
C VAL A 289 16.07 -22.20 -19.63
N ARG A 290 15.14 -21.24 -19.71
CA ARG A 290 14.20 -21.10 -20.84
C ARG A 290 14.55 -19.98 -21.84
N HIS A 291 15.64 -19.23 -21.63
CA HIS A 291 15.89 -18.00 -22.38
C HIS A 291 15.95 -18.19 -23.91
N LYS A 292 16.43 -19.35 -24.40
CA LYS A 292 16.50 -19.65 -25.83
C LYS A 292 15.11 -19.84 -26.44
N GLU A 293 14.26 -20.63 -25.77
CA GLU A 293 12.85 -20.85 -26.15
C GLU A 293 12.10 -19.51 -26.14
N LEU A 294 12.22 -18.74 -25.05
CA LEU A 294 11.56 -17.45 -24.90
C LEU A 294 12.06 -16.43 -25.94
N LYS A 295 13.36 -16.42 -26.27
CA LYS A 295 13.91 -15.53 -27.29
C LYS A 295 13.29 -15.79 -28.67
N ALA A 296 13.08 -17.05 -29.05
CA ALA A 296 12.44 -17.40 -30.31
C ALA A 296 11.00 -16.85 -30.38
N VAL A 297 10.24 -16.97 -29.29
CA VAL A 297 8.89 -16.39 -29.19
C VAL A 297 8.94 -14.87 -29.30
N VAL A 298 9.78 -14.20 -28.50
CA VAL A 298 9.88 -12.73 -28.48
C VAL A 298 10.28 -12.17 -29.85
N GLN A 299 11.18 -12.83 -30.56
CA GLN A 299 11.69 -12.37 -31.86
C GLN A 299 10.57 -12.14 -32.88
N ALA A 300 9.54 -12.99 -32.88
CA ALA A 300 8.38 -12.87 -33.76
C ALA A 300 7.62 -11.54 -33.59
N TYR A 301 7.71 -10.90 -32.43
CA TYR A 301 7.01 -9.65 -32.13
C TYR A 301 7.89 -8.40 -32.30
N THR A 302 9.22 -8.56 -32.40
CA THR A 302 10.15 -7.40 -32.36
C THR A 302 10.01 -6.43 -33.53
N ALA A 303 9.50 -6.89 -34.66
CA ALA A 303 9.31 -6.08 -35.88
C ALA A 303 7.83 -5.63 -36.09
N ILE A 304 6.92 -5.92 -35.16
CA ILE A 304 5.50 -5.60 -35.31
C ILE A 304 5.22 -4.18 -34.78
N GLY A 305 4.63 -3.34 -35.63
CA GLY A 305 4.17 -2.00 -35.27
C GLY A 305 5.26 -0.92 -35.35
N GLU A 306 4.83 0.34 -35.24
CA GLU A 306 5.71 1.51 -35.26
C GLU A 306 5.76 2.17 -33.88
N TRP A 307 6.96 2.50 -33.42
CA TRP A 307 7.15 3.17 -32.14
C TRP A 307 7.03 4.68 -32.32
N ILE A 308 6.07 5.30 -31.64
CA ILE A 308 6.04 6.76 -31.47
C ILE A 308 7.15 7.13 -30.47
N ARG A 309 8.13 7.92 -30.92
CA ARG A 309 9.27 8.37 -30.12
C ARG A 309 9.39 9.89 -30.14
N PRO A 310 9.89 10.52 -29.07
CA PRO A 310 10.25 11.93 -29.11
C PRO A 310 11.33 12.16 -30.18
N GLU A 311 11.26 13.28 -30.90
CA GLU A 311 12.18 13.61 -32.01
C GLU A 311 13.66 13.59 -31.61
N ASN A 312 13.99 13.83 -30.33
CA ASN A 312 15.36 14.01 -29.85
C ASN A 312 15.66 13.24 -28.55
N ARG A 313 15.59 11.90 -28.57
CA ARG A 313 16.11 11.08 -27.45
C ARG A 313 17.41 10.38 -27.87
N THR A 314 18.56 10.99 -27.58
CA THR A 314 19.81 10.23 -27.46
C THR A 314 19.66 9.26 -26.29
N ARG A 315 19.95 7.98 -26.55
CA ARG A 315 19.86 6.90 -25.56
C ARG A 315 20.75 7.15 -24.35
#